data_AF-A0A4U1GDK3-F1
#
_entry.id   AF-A0A4U1GDK3-F1
#
_cell.length_a   1.000
_cell.length_b   1.000
_cell.length_c   1.000
_cell.angle_alpha   90.00
_cell.angle_beta   90.00
_cell.angle_gamma   90.00
#
_symmetry.space_group_name_H-M   'P 1'
#
loop_
_entity.id
_entity.type
_entity.pdbx_description
1 polymer ?
#
loop_
_entity_poly.entity_id
_entity_poly.type
_entity_poly.pdbx_seq_one_letter_code
_entity_poly.pdbx_strand_id
1 'polypeptide(L)'
;MNIRKIVLPNILLIVCLSLLLCAEAWFGYRISKLSNQQEEIKTDYSVVNNITFGILSVDQWREKMANVVDGKVNDFTMTATQKKDLQKKVEKQLYHLVDQAIAEMNKPQKGIGGKLKKLAFNALVDPEEIKSEVPVFAATIVNRINKPESKKRLKSIVTSKVDQLEKQTFDNTEPASVTVTRHIYKKYGVASTEAFEKTINLQLSSIQSVLYNYTYAMIGCVLLVLCVWLLMRKQVGLHNTLYILSLLFAFVLLLVGITATVIEVDARIQSLNFTLLSEKLAFTNQVLFFQSKSITGIIESLIAQPKFDAILVGILILLFVVILPVLRMVGKGILIWGKDKYAENKIVRFLAFDLSKWDMADVMVVGIAMTYIGLNGIIKSQLSSLNIKEELLSTVTENNTSLQPGYYIFLAYVVYASVLSIILKHKTSK
;
A
#
# COMPACT_ATOMS: atom_id res chain seq x y z
N MET A 1 59.72 -28.71 14.24
CA MET A 1 58.47 -28.15 14.82
C MET A 1 57.31 -28.55 13.93
N ASN A 2 56.39 -29.38 14.44
CA ASN A 2 55.51 -30.27 13.64
C ASN A 2 54.54 -29.55 12.69
N ILE A 3 54.76 -29.72 11.38
CA ILE A 3 53.85 -29.31 10.30
C ILE A 3 52.42 -29.87 10.52
N ARG A 4 52.29 -31.08 11.08
CA ARG A 4 50.99 -31.69 11.45
C ARG A 4 50.18 -30.89 12.49
N LYS A 5 50.82 -30.14 13.41
CA LYS A 5 50.11 -29.38 14.47
C LYS A 5 49.42 -28.11 13.95
N ILE A 6 49.82 -27.60 12.78
CA ILE A 6 49.24 -26.38 12.17
C ILE A 6 48.26 -26.72 11.05
N VAL A 7 48.50 -27.82 10.32
CA VAL A 7 47.67 -28.23 9.17
C VAL A 7 46.30 -28.76 9.61
N LEU A 8 46.23 -29.58 10.66
CA LEU A 8 44.97 -30.15 11.17
C LEU A 8 43.95 -29.08 11.62
N PRO A 9 44.32 -28.07 12.45
CA PRO A 9 43.36 -27.02 12.84
C PRO A 9 42.97 -26.10 11.67
N ASN A 10 43.85 -25.88 10.69
CA ASN A 10 43.50 -25.15 9.46
C ASN A 10 42.44 -25.88 8.64
N ILE A 11 42.59 -27.19 8.44
CA ILE A 11 41.61 -28.00 7.68
C ILE A 11 40.26 -28.01 8.40
N LEU A 12 40.25 -28.20 9.72
CA LEU A 12 39.02 -28.21 10.51
C LEU A 12 38.30 -26.85 10.47
N LEU A 13 39.05 -25.74 10.55
CA LEU A 13 38.51 -24.39 10.41
C LEU A 13 37.90 -24.17 9.03
N ILE A 14 38.59 -24.58 7.96
CA ILE A 14 38.07 -24.46 6.59
C ILE A 14 36.77 -25.24 6.45
N VAL A 15 36.74 -26.51 6.85
CA VAL A 15 35.53 -27.35 6.73
C VAL A 15 34.35 -26.73 7.50
N CYS A 16 34.58 -26.30 8.75
CA CYS A 16 33.54 -25.71 9.57
C CYS A 16 32.98 -24.40 8.98
N LEU A 17 33.87 -23.49 8.56
CA LEU A 17 33.45 -22.20 8.00
C LEU A 17 32.90 -22.32 6.58
N SER A 18 33.39 -23.26 5.77
CA SER A 18 32.81 -23.54 4.46
C SER A 18 31.40 -24.09 4.59
N LEU A 19 31.14 -24.98 5.56
CA LEU A 19 29.79 -25.47 5.82
C LEU A 19 28.86 -24.33 6.29
N LEU A 20 29.36 -23.45 7.16
CA LEU A 20 28.65 -22.26 7.60
C LEU A 20 28.37 -21.29 6.43
N LEU A 21 29.33 -21.12 5.50
CA LEU A 21 29.18 -20.28 4.31
C LEU A 21 28.14 -20.86 3.35
N CYS A 22 28.12 -22.17 3.14
CA CYS A 22 27.09 -22.83 2.36
C CYS A 22 25.70 -22.64 2.98
N ALA A 23 25.59 -22.71 4.31
CA ALA A 23 24.35 -22.43 5.01
C ALA A 23 23.91 -20.97 4.83
N GLU A 24 24.84 -20.02 4.97
CA GLU A 24 24.56 -18.59 4.76
C GLU A 24 24.10 -18.31 3.31
N ALA A 25 24.79 -18.86 2.31
CA ALA A 25 24.42 -18.72 0.91
C ALA A 25 23.04 -19.33 0.63
N TRP A 26 22.72 -20.47 1.24
CA TRP A 26 21.39 -21.08 1.14
C TRP A 26 20.30 -20.19 1.76
N PHE A 27 20.53 -19.66 2.97
CA PHE A 27 19.61 -18.71 3.59
C PHE A 27 19.43 -17.46 2.74
N GLY A 28 20.52 -16.92 2.20
CA GLY A 28 20.53 -15.79 1.28
C GLY A 28 19.68 -16.02 0.03
N TYR A 29 19.86 -17.18 -0.62
CA TYR A 29 19.05 -17.56 -1.77
C TYR A 29 17.55 -17.68 -1.42
N ARG A 30 17.23 -18.31 -0.28
CA ARG A 30 15.85 -18.42 0.20
C ARG A 30 15.24 -17.07 0.49
N ILE A 31 15.98 -16.15 1.11
CA ILE A 31 15.53 -14.78 1.40
C ILE A 31 15.24 -14.05 0.10
N SER A 32 16.16 -14.04 -0.86
CA SER A 32 15.96 -13.37 -2.16
C SER A 32 14.72 -13.90 -2.88
N LYS A 33 14.54 -15.22 -2.95
CA LYS A 33 13.38 -15.85 -3.57
C LYS A 33 12.06 -15.49 -2.87
N LEU A 34 12.02 -15.61 -1.53
CA LEU A 34 10.83 -15.30 -0.75
C LEU A 34 10.48 -13.80 -0.78
N SER A 35 11.50 -12.94 -0.77
CA SER A 35 11.32 -11.48 -0.88
C SER A 35 10.69 -11.09 -2.22
N ASN A 36 11.16 -11.68 -3.33
CA ASN A 36 10.58 -11.43 -4.65
C ASN A 36 9.13 -11.93 -4.75
N GLN A 37 8.84 -13.10 -4.16
CA GLN A 37 7.47 -13.62 -4.09
C GLN A 37 6.56 -12.71 -3.26
N GLN A 38 7.05 -12.20 -2.13
CA GLN A 38 6.32 -11.24 -1.30
C GLN A 38 6.02 -9.95 -2.05
N GLU A 39 7.02 -9.41 -2.77
CA GLU A 39 6.87 -8.21 -3.60
C GLU A 39 5.80 -8.39 -4.68
N GLU A 40 5.83 -9.52 -5.40
CA GLU A 40 4.84 -9.85 -6.43
C GLU A 40 3.43 -9.94 -5.85
N ILE A 41 3.26 -10.71 -4.76
CA ILE A 41 1.97 -10.90 -4.10
C ILE A 41 1.39 -9.58 -3.60
N LYS A 42 2.20 -8.75 -2.94
CA LYS A 42 1.74 -7.45 -2.43
C LYS A 42 1.45 -6.46 -3.56
N THR A 43 2.19 -6.52 -4.66
CA THR A 43 1.92 -5.71 -5.85
C THR A 43 0.58 -6.08 -6.46
N ASP A 44 0.32 -7.38 -6.69
CA ASP A 44 -0.97 -7.85 -7.21
C ASP A 44 -2.13 -7.47 -6.28
N TYR A 45 -1.93 -7.62 -4.97
CA TYR A 45 -2.90 -7.21 -3.97
C TYR A 45 -3.18 -5.70 -4.01
N SER A 46 -2.15 -4.87 -4.20
CA SER A 46 -2.29 -3.42 -4.30
C SER A 46 -3.02 -2.97 -5.56
N VAL A 47 -2.87 -3.72 -6.66
CA VAL A 47 -3.54 -3.44 -7.93
C VAL A 47 -5.03 -3.74 -7.82
N VAL A 48 -5.40 -4.89 -7.25
CA VAL A 48 -6.82 -5.24 -7.05
C VAL A 48 -7.52 -4.24 -6.13
N ASN A 49 -6.85 -3.84 -5.06
CA ASN A 49 -7.39 -2.92 -4.05
C ASN A 49 -7.09 -1.45 -4.35
N ASN A 50 -6.65 -1.13 -5.56
CA ASN A 50 -6.27 0.24 -5.90
C ASN A 50 -7.48 1.18 -5.84
N ILE A 51 -7.29 2.38 -5.31
CA ILE A 51 -8.35 3.38 -5.21
C ILE A 51 -9.00 3.73 -6.56
N THR A 52 -8.27 3.61 -7.68
CA THR A 52 -8.78 3.77 -9.05
C THR A 52 -9.91 2.80 -9.36
N PHE A 53 -9.85 1.58 -8.83
CA PHE A 53 -10.87 0.55 -9.03
C PHE A 53 -11.93 0.53 -7.93
N GLY A 54 -11.72 1.24 -6.82
CA GLY A 54 -12.68 1.38 -5.72
C GLY A 54 -13.35 2.75 -5.69
N ILE A 55 -12.90 3.65 -4.80
CA ILE A 55 -13.57 4.96 -4.58
C ILE A 55 -13.61 5.82 -5.85
N LEU A 56 -12.61 5.75 -6.73
CA LEU A 56 -12.61 6.54 -7.96
C LEU A 56 -13.34 5.85 -9.13
N SER A 57 -13.88 4.65 -8.93
CA SER A 57 -14.60 3.91 -9.95
C SER A 57 -16.09 4.28 -9.95
N VAL A 58 -16.57 4.79 -11.09
CA VAL A 58 -17.99 5.08 -11.31
C VAL A 58 -18.85 3.80 -11.19
N ASP A 59 -18.32 2.66 -11.63
CA ASP A 59 -19.00 1.36 -11.53
C ASP A 59 -19.24 0.93 -10.09
N GLN A 60 -18.23 1.07 -9.22
CA GLN A 60 -18.35 0.72 -7.81
C GLN A 60 -19.37 1.61 -7.09
N TRP A 61 -19.39 2.91 -7.40
CA TRP A 61 -20.43 3.81 -6.89
C TRP A 61 -21.80 3.41 -7.39
N ARG A 62 -21.95 3.08 -8.68
CA ARG A 62 -23.22 2.62 -9.26
C ARG A 62 -23.73 1.37 -8.55
N GLU A 63 -22.90 0.35 -8.38
CA GLU A 63 -23.29 -0.91 -7.72
C GLU A 63 -23.73 -0.68 -6.27
N LYS A 64 -22.91 0.03 -5.49
CA LYS A 64 -23.23 0.36 -4.10
C LYS A 64 -24.50 1.21 -3.97
N MET A 65 -24.68 2.20 -4.84
CA MET A 65 -25.88 3.05 -4.87
C MET A 65 -27.12 2.30 -5.34
N ALA A 66 -26.99 1.43 -6.34
CA ALA A 66 -28.09 0.57 -6.80
C ALA A 66 -28.57 -0.36 -5.69
N ASN A 67 -27.65 -0.93 -4.90
CA ASN A 67 -27.99 -1.76 -3.74
C ASN A 67 -28.76 -0.97 -2.66
N VAL A 68 -28.35 0.26 -2.34
CA VAL A 68 -29.07 1.11 -1.38
C VAL A 68 -30.45 1.51 -1.88
N VAL A 69 -30.56 1.83 -3.18
CA VAL A 69 -31.82 2.18 -3.80
C VAL A 69 -32.74 0.96 -3.88
N ASP A 70 -32.25 -0.22 -4.27
CA ASP A 70 -33.07 -1.43 -4.37
C ASP A 70 -33.55 -1.90 -2.98
N GLY A 71 -32.69 -1.82 -1.95
CA GLY A 71 -33.07 -2.05 -0.56
C GLY A 71 -34.22 -1.16 -0.09
N LYS A 72 -34.17 0.15 -0.39
CA LYS A 72 -35.21 1.11 0.01
C LYS A 72 -36.45 1.13 -0.89
N VAL A 73 -36.31 0.83 -2.17
CA VAL A 73 -37.44 0.77 -3.13
C VAL A 73 -38.31 -0.46 -2.84
N ASN A 74 -37.73 -1.56 -2.38
CA ASN A 74 -38.48 -2.73 -1.90
C ASN A 74 -39.16 -2.46 -0.55
N ASP A 75 -38.59 -1.60 0.30
CA ASP A 75 -39.20 -1.11 1.55
C ASP A 75 -40.34 -0.08 1.36
N PHE A 76 -40.68 0.32 0.13
CA PHE A 76 -41.87 1.13 -0.16
C PHE A 76 -43.18 0.31 -0.08
N THR A 77 -43.33 -0.50 0.96
CA THR A 77 -44.60 -1.09 1.38
C THR A 77 -45.02 -0.44 2.69
N MET A 78 -45.62 0.76 2.56
CA MET A 78 -46.16 1.46 3.71
C MET A 78 -47.26 0.63 4.36
N THR A 79 -47.08 0.29 5.64
CA THR A 79 -48.13 -0.30 6.47
C THR A 79 -49.30 0.70 6.63
N ALA A 80 -50.51 0.21 6.93
CA ALA A 80 -51.71 1.05 7.04
C ALA A 80 -51.53 2.24 8.01
N THR A 81 -50.73 2.06 9.07
CA THR A 81 -50.38 3.08 10.05
C THR A 81 -49.49 4.18 9.45
N GLN A 82 -48.45 3.80 8.71
CA GLN A 82 -47.55 4.75 8.04
C GLN A 82 -48.28 5.54 6.95
N LYS A 83 -49.23 4.90 6.24
CA LYS A 83 -50.09 5.56 5.24
C LYS A 83 -50.93 6.68 5.87
N LYS A 84 -51.50 6.42 7.05
CA LYS A 84 -52.30 7.39 7.80
C LYS A 84 -51.46 8.55 8.33
N ASP A 85 -50.23 8.28 8.78
CA ASP A 85 -49.31 9.33 9.24
C ASP A 85 -48.78 10.21 8.11
N LEU A 86 -48.49 9.62 6.95
CA LEU A 86 -48.12 10.38 5.76
C LEU A 86 -49.29 11.23 5.27
N GLN A 87 -50.50 10.67 5.26
CA GLN A 87 -51.70 11.42 4.92
C GLN A 87 -51.89 12.62 5.85
N LYS A 88 -51.76 12.46 7.17
CA LYS A 88 -51.83 13.58 8.13
C LYS A 88 -50.75 14.64 7.89
N LYS A 89 -49.53 14.26 7.52
CA LYS A 89 -48.46 15.21 7.21
C LYS A 89 -48.74 15.98 5.92
N VAL A 90 -49.26 15.30 4.89
CA VAL A 90 -49.67 15.92 3.63
C VAL A 90 -50.86 16.85 3.85
N GLU A 91 -51.87 16.43 4.62
CA GLU A 91 -53.00 17.26 5.04
C GLU A 91 -52.51 18.53 5.73
N LYS A 92 -51.61 18.42 6.72
CA LYS A 92 -51.07 19.57 7.43
C LYS A 92 -50.36 20.57 6.51
N GLN A 93 -49.63 20.09 5.51
CA GLN A 93 -48.97 20.96 4.53
C GLN A 93 -49.95 21.59 3.54
N LEU A 94 -50.94 20.83 3.07
CA LEU A 94 -51.99 21.36 2.21
C LEU A 94 -52.86 22.39 2.94
N TYR A 95 -53.20 22.16 4.21
CA TYR A 95 -53.84 23.16 5.08
C TYR A 95 -53.01 24.43 5.16
N HIS A 96 -51.70 24.32 5.41
CA HIS A 96 -50.83 25.47 5.48
C HIS A 96 -50.76 26.26 4.16
N LEU A 97 -50.70 25.57 3.01
CA LEU A 97 -50.70 26.21 1.70
C LEU A 97 -52.04 26.88 1.38
N VAL A 98 -53.16 26.25 1.74
CA VAL A 98 -54.52 26.80 1.60
C VAL A 98 -54.68 28.03 2.50
N ASP A 99 -54.27 27.94 3.76
CA ASP A 99 -54.29 29.05 4.72
C ASP A 99 -53.43 30.23 4.25
N GLN A 100 -52.24 29.96 3.73
CA GLN A 100 -51.38 31.00 3.14
C GLN A 100 -52.03 31.64 1.92
N ALA A 101 -52.61 30.86 1.00
CA ALA A 101 -53.27 31.38 -0.18
C ALA A 101 -54.51 32.23 0.17
N ILE A 102 -55.31 31.80 1.15
CA ILE A 102 -56.46 32.56 1.67
C ILE A 102 -55.99 33.84 2.36
N ALA A 103 -54.92 33.77 3.17
CA ALA A 103 -54.36 34.93 3.85
C ALA A 103 -53.79 35.95 2.86
N GLU A 104 -53.09 35.50 1.81
CA GLU A 104 -52.56 36.34 0.72
C GLU A 104 -53.69 37.07 -0.03
N MET A 105 -54.79 36.37 -0.31
CA MET A 105 -55.98 36.93 -0.96
C MET A 105 -56.78 37.86 -0.04
N ASN A 106 -56.75 37.62 1.27
CA ASN A 106 -57.45 38.44 2.26
C ASN A 106 -56.69 39.69 2.71
N LYS A 107 -55.38 39.80 2.44
CA LYS A 107 -54.60 41.02 2.65
C LYS A 107 -55.27 42.23 1.96
N PRO A 108 -55.20 43.44 2.54
CA PRO A 108 -55.79 44.63 1.94
C PRO A 108 -55.14 44.95 0.59
N GLN A 109 -55.85 44.68 -0.51
CA GLN A 109 -55.36 44.96 -1.85
C GLN A 109 -55.54 46.44 -2.21
N LYS A 110 -54.46 47.08 -2.68
CA LYS A 110 -54.50 48.46 -3.18
C LYS A 110 -55.05 48.49 -4.62
N GLY A 111 -56.04 49.34 -4.87
CA GLY A 111 -56.66 49.54 -6.19
C GLY A 111 -58.03 48.87 -6.38
N ILE A 112 -58.85 49.44 -7.27
CA ILE A 112 -60.25 49.02 -7.52
C ILE A 112 -60.30 47.58 -8.08
N GLY A 113 -59.37 47.21 -8.97
CA GLY A 113 -59.30 45.86 -9.53
C GLY A 113 -59.00 44.77 -8.49
N GLY A 114 -58.19 45.06 -7.47
CA GLY A 114 -57.91 44.11 -6.39
C GLY A 114 -59.13 43.86 -5.48
N LYS A 115 -59.93 44.91 -5.23
CA LYS A 115 -61.19 44.79 -4.48
C LYS A 115 -62.24 43.95 -5.22
N LEU A 116 -62.32 44.08 -6.54
CA LEU A 116 -63.22 43.26 -7.38
C LEU A 116 -62.78 41.79 -7.41
N LYS A 117 -61.47 41.52 -7.48
CA LYS A 117 -60.92 40.15 -7.39
C LYS A 117 -61.20 39.49 -6.04
N LYS A 118 -61.05 40.24 -4.93
CA LYS A 118 -61.39 39.76 -3.58
C LYS A 118 -62.89 39.48 -3.42
N LEU A 119 -63.76 40.34 -3.97
CA LEU A 119 -65.21 40.11 -3.96
C LEU A 119 -65.60 38.89 -4.79
N ALA A 120 -65.04 38.72 -6.00
CA ALA A 120 -65.30 37.56 -6.84
C ALA A 120 -64.80 36.26 -6.18
N PHE A 121 -63.62 36.30 -5.54
CA PHE A 121 -63.08 35.15 -4.81
C PHE A 121 -63.97 34.77 -3.61
N ASN A 122 -64.35 35.74 -2.77
CA ASN A 122 -65.20 35.48 -1.59
C ASN A 122 -66.65 35.07 -1.94
N ALA A 123 -67.14 35.40 -3.15
CA ALA A 123 -68.48 35.02 -3.59
C ALA A 123 -68.55 33.65 -4.29
N LEU A 124 -67.43 33.18 -4.84
CA LEU A 124 -67.34 31.92 -5.60
C LEU A 124 -66.61 30.80 -4.87
N VAL A 125 -65.85 31.14 -3.82
CA VAL A 125 -64.98 30.20 -3.11
C VAL A 125 -65.22 30.35 -1.61
N ASP A 126 -65.80 29.32 -0.99
CA ASP A 126 -65.87 29.22 0.46
C ASP A 126 -64.53 28.64 0.99
N PRO A 127 -63.76 29.40 1.80
CA PRO A 127 -62.50 28.95 2.37
C PRO A 127 -62.64 27.66 3.20
N GLU A 128 -63.79 27.45 3.85
CA GLU A 128 -64.03 26.26 4.67
C GLU A 128 -64.34 25.04 3.78
N GLU A 129 -64.98 25.25 2.62
CA GLU A 129 -65.24 24.20 1.63
C GLU A 129 -63.93 23.66 1.03
N ILE A 130 -62.96 24.54 0.68
CA ILE A 130 -61.62 24.11 0.21
C ILE A 130 -60.86 23.33 1.29
N LYS A 131 -60.91 23.78 2.55
CA LYS A 131 -60.27 23.08 3.67
C LYS A 131 -60.90 21.72 3.94
N SER A 132 -62.21 21.59 3.73
CA SER A 132 -62.93 20.32 3.92
C SER A 132 -62.53 19.24 2.90
N GLU A 133 -62.03 19.65 1.72
CA GLU A 133 -61.57 18.76 0.65
C GLU A 133 -60.09 18.37 0.77
N VAL A 134 -59.30 19.07 1.58
CA VAL A 134 -57.87 18.78 1.81
C VAL A 134 -57.59 17.31 2.20
N PRO A 135 -58.37 16.67 3.10
CA PRO A 135 -58.21 15.25 3.44
C PRO A 135 -58.42 14.31 2.26
N VAL A 136 -59.38 14.62 1.37
CA VAL A 136 -59.68 13.83 0.17
C VAL A 136 -58.55 13.95 -0.86
N PHE A 137 -58.01 15.15 -1.05
CA PHE A 137 -56.84 15.38 -1.91
C PHE A 137 -55.58 14.71 -1.35
N ALA A 138 -55.31 14.83 -0.06
CA ALA A 138 -54.18 14.17 0.59
C ALA A 138 -54.28 12.64 0.47
N ALA A 139 -55.48 12.07 0.71
CA ALA A 139 -55.74 10.65 0.50
C ALA A 139 -55.51 10.23 -0.96
N THR A 140 -55.94 11.05 -1.92
CA THR A 140 -55.76 10.79 -3.36
C THR A 140 -54.30 10.85 -3.78
N ILE A 141 -53.52 11.80 -3.27
CA ILE A 141 -52.06 11.92 -3.51
C ILE A 141 -51.34 10.69 -2.94
N VAL A 142 -51.61 10.34 -1.68
CA VAL A 142 -51.01 9.17 -1.02
C VAL A 142 -51.39 7.87 -1.73
N ASN A 143 -52.64 7.74 -2.19
CA ASN A 143 -53.10 6.58 -2.96
C ASN A 143 -52.44 6.52 -4.34
N ARG A 144 -52.24 7.65 -5.02
CA ARG A 144 -51.64 7.70 -6.36
C ARG A 144 -50.14 7.43 -6.34
N ILE A 145 -49.43 7.85 -5.30
CA ILE A 145 -48.02 7.49 -5.05
C ILE A 145 -47.88 5.99 -4.78
N ASN A 146 -48.84 5.40 -4.06
CA ASN A 146 -48.83 3.96 -3.74
C ASN A 146 -49.32 3.04 -4.87
N LYS A 147 -49.82 3.56 -6.00
CA LYS A 147 -50.24 2.73 -7.15
C LYS A 147 -49.04 2.03 -7.79
N PRO A 148 -49.19 0.75 -8.21
CA PRO A 148 -48.10 -0.04 -8.81
C PRO A 148 -47.52 0.59 -10.08
N GLU A 149 -48.31 1.36 -10.84
CA GLU A 149 -47.81 2.11 -12.01
C GLU A 149 -46.87 3.27 -11.64
N SER A 150 -47.15 3.99 -10.55
CA SER A 150 -46.28 5.07 -10.06
C SER A 150 -44.96 4.52 -9.53
N LYS A 151 -45.01 3.35 -8.87
CA LYS A 151 -43.81 2.61 -8.44
C LYS A 151 -42.98 2.14 -9.64
N LYS A 152 -43.63 1.58 -10.68
CA LYS A 152 -42.96 1.21 -11.93
C LYS A 152 -42.33 2.41 -12.63
N ARG A 153 -42.98 3.58 -12.64
CA ARG A 153 -42.45 4.82 -13.22
C ARG A 153 -41.28 5.40 -12.42
N LEU A 154 -41.34 5.39 -11.09
CA LEU A 154 -40.22 5.80 -10.24
C LEU A 154 -39.02 4.87 -10.43
N LYS A 155 -39.26 3.55 -10.41
CA LYS A 155 -38.24 2.55 -10.74
C LYS A 155 -37.66 2.80 -12.13
N SER A 156 -38.49 3.04 -13.16
CA SER A 156 -38.01 3.30 -14.52
C SER A 156 -37.25 4.61 -14.65
N ILE A 157 -37.63 5.69 -13.95
CA ILE A 157 -36.89 6.96 -13.97
C ILE A 157 -35.52 6.79 -13.31
N VAL A 158 -35.45 6.08 -12.18
CA VAL A 158 -34.18 5.82 -11.50
C VAL A 158 -33.31 4.89 -12.34
N THR A 159 -33.85 3.78 -12.83
CA THR A 159 -33.14 2.86 -13.72
C THR A 159 -32.72 3.56 -15.02
N SER A 160 -33.61 4.25 -15.73
CA SER A 160 -33.26 4.95 -16.97
C SER A 160 -32.23 6.07 -16.78
N LYS A 161 -32.21 6.79 -15.65
CA LYS A 161 -31.19 7.81 -15.39
C LYS A 161 -29.85 7.19 -15.04
N VAL A 162 -29.83 6.05 -14.36
CA VAL A 162 -28.63 5.24 -14.13
C VAL A 162 -28.11 4.65 -15.45
N ASP A 163 -28.99 4.10 -16.31
CA ASP A 163 -28.66 3.55 -17.63
C ASP A 163 -28.23 4.65 -18.64
N GLN A 164 -28.76 5.86 -18.49
CA GLN A 164 -28.37 7.01 -19.32
C GLN A 164 -27.00 7.55 -18.91
N LEU A 165 -26.66 7.49 -17.61
CA LEU A 165 -25.30 7.75 -17.12
C LEU A 165 -24.32 6.65 -17.55
N GLU A 166 -24.77 5.40 -17.59
CA GLU A 166 -24.02 4.25 -18.16
C GLU A 166 -23.66 4.51 -19.63
N LYS A 167 -24.62 4.89 -20.47
CA LYS A 167 -24.37 5.12 -21.91
C LYS A 167 -23.56 6.37 -22.24
N GLN A 168 -23.56 7.38 -21.38
CA GLN A 168 -22.79 8.61 -21.61
C GLN A 168 -21.34 8.51 -21.15
N THR A 169 -21.00 7.48 -20.36
CA THR A 169 -19.67 7.34 -19.74
C THR A 169 -18.93 6.06 -20.18
N PHE A 170 -19.62 5.08 -20.79
CA PHE A 170 -19.03 3.83 -21.27
C PHE A 170 -19.16 3.65 -22.79
N ASP A 171 -18.02 3.59 -23.49
CA ASP A 171 -17.88 2.75 -24.68
C ASP A 171 -17.92 1.27 -24.23
N ASN A 172 -18.55 0.39 -25.02
CA ASN A 172 -18.88 -1.03 -24.74
C ASN A 172 -17.69 -2.00 -24.46
N THR A 173 -16.61 -1.54 -23.84
CA THR A 173 -15.49 -2.38 -23.41
C THR A 173 -15.68 -2.75 -21.94
N GLU A 174 -15.45 -4.00 -21.57
CA GLU A 174 -15.51 -4.44 -20.17
C GLU A 174 -14.61 -3.54 -19.28
N PRO A 175 -15.08 -3.11 -18.07
CA PRO A 175 -14.29 -2.22 -17.23
C PRO A 175 -12.88 -2.79 -17.00
N ALA A 176 -11.85 -1.97 -17.16
CA ALA A 176 -10.46 -2.40 -16.95
C ALA A 176 -10.24 -3.02 -15.56
N SER A 177 -10.97 -2.54 -14.54
CA SER A 177 -10.98 -3.09 -13.18
C SER A 177 -11.40 -4.56 -13.13
N VAL A 178 -12.45 -4.94 -13.88
CA VAL A 178 -12.99 -6.31 -13.90
C VAL A 178 -12.02 -7.25 -14.62
N THR A 179 -11.45 -6.80 -15.74
CA THR A 179 -10.47 -7.58 -16.51
C THR A 179 -9.20 -7.86 -15.70
N VAL A 180 -8.65 -6.83 -15.05
CA VAL A 180 -7.45 -6.94 -14.20
C VAL A 180 -7.72 -7.82 -12.99
N THR A 181 -8.84 -7.60 -12.30
CA THR A 181 -9.22 -8.40 -11.12
C THR A 181 -9.43 -9.86 -11.48
N ARG A 182 -10.12 -10.16 -12.59
CA ARG A 182 -10.32 -11.55 -13.06
C ARG A 182 -9.00 -12.24 -13.39
N HIS A 183 -8.08 -11.53 -14.03
CA HIS A 183 -6.76 -12.08 -14.37
C HIS A 183 -5.99 -12.45 -13.09
N ILE A 184 -5.98 -11.57 -12.10
CA ILE A 184 -5.32 -11.80 -10.80
C ILE A 184 -6.04 -12.92 -10.03
N TYR A 185 -7.36 -12.93 -9.97
CA TYR A 185 -8.14 -13.97 -9.29
C TYR A 185 -7.89 -15.36 -9.89
N LYS A 186 -7.76 -15.44 -11.21
CA LYS A 186 -7.38 -16.69 -11.90
C LYS A 186 -5.96 -17.13 -11.52
N LYS A 187 -5.00 -16.20 -11.40
CA LYS A 187 -3.62 -16.49 -10.96
C LYS A 187 -3.58 -17.13 -9.56
N TYR A 188 -4.46 -16.69 -8.66
CA TYR A 188 -4.56 -17.21 -7.28
C TYR A 188 -5.62 -18.30 -7.08
N GLY A 189 -6.38 -18.65 -8.11
CA GLY A 189 -7.41 -19.70 -8.05
C GLY A 189 -8.63 -19.33 -7.19
N VAL A 190 -8.91 -18.04 -7.02
CA VAL A 190 -10.00 -17.53 -6.17
C VAL A 190 -11.14 -16.95 -7.01
N ALA A 191 -12.37 -17.04 -6.51
CA ALA A 191 -13.57 -16.56 -7.22
C ALA A 191 -14.21 -15.31 -6.56
N SER A 192 -13.72 -14.88 -5.39
CA SER A 192 -14.32 -13.81 -4.61
C SER A 192 -13.26 -12.97 -3.90
N THR A 193 -13.56 -11.71 -3.62
CA THR A 193 -12.71 -10.78 -2.87
C THR A 193 -12.32 -11.31 -1.49
N GLU A 194 -13.25 -11.88 -0.73
CA GLU A 194 -12.95 -12.42 0.61
C GLU A 194 -12.00 -13.63 0.55
N ALA A 195 -12.22 -14.55 -0.39
CA ALA A 195 -11.33 -15.68 -0.62
C ALA A 195 -9.93 -15.22 -1.07
N PHE A 196 -9.85 -14.17 -1.88
CA PHE A 196 -8.59 -13.54 -2.28
C PHE A 196 -7.84 -12.99 -1.07
N GLU A 197 -8.49 -12.13 -0.27
CA GLU A 197 -7.88 -11.54 0.93
C GLU A 197 -7.38 -12.61 1.91
N LYS A 198 -8.20 -13.63 2.18
CA LYS A 198 -7.81 -14.73 3.08
C LYS A 198 -6.60 -15.51 2.56
N THR A 199 -6.58 -15.84 1.27
CA THR A 199 -5.49 -16.61 0.66
C THR A 199 -4.19 -15.81 0.68
N ILE A 200 -4.25 -14.53 0.31
CA ILE A 200 -3.09 -13.63 0.30
C ILE A 200 -2.55 -13.40 1.71
N ASN A 201 -3.41 -13.15 2.69
CA ASN A 201 -2.99 -12.92 4.08
C ASN A 201 -2.32 -14.17 4.69
N LEU A 202 -2.81 -15.37 4.39
CA LEU A 202 -2.17 -16.63 4.82
C LEU A 202 -0.80 -16.82 4.16
N GLN A 203 -0.70 -16.60 2.85
CA GLN A 203 0.57 -16.70 2.12
C GLN A 203 1.60 -15.68 2.63
N LEU A 204 1.20 -14.41 2.78
CA LEU A 204 2.07 -13.35 3.26
C LEU A 204 2.54 -13.59 4.69
N SER A 205 1.66 -14.03 5.60
CA SER A 205 2.03 -14.32 6.99
C SER A 205 3.05 -15.46 7.08
N SER A 206 2.86 -16.52 6.29
CA SER A 206 3.82 -17.63 6.21
C SER A 206 5.15 -17.18 5.62
N ILE A 207 5.13 -16.39 4.55
CA ILE A 207 6.35 -15.90 3.90
C ILE A 207 7.12 -14.99 4.86
N GLN A 208 6.44 -14.04 5.52
CA GLN A 208 7.08 -13.11 6.45
C GLN A 208 7.77 -13.83 7.61
N SER A 209 7.08 -14.78 8.28
CA SER A 209 7.68 -15.52 9.39
C SER A 209 8.95 -16.26 8.95
N VAL A 210 8.90 -16.93 7.80
CA VAL A 210 10.05 -17.66 7.24
C VAL A 210 11.17 -16.70 6.82
N LEU A 211 10.83 -15.56 6.22
CA LEU A 211 11.78 -14.54 5.78
C LEU A 211 12.59 -14.00 6.98
N TYR A 212 11.90 -13.55 8.04
CA TYR A 212 12.55 -13.04 9.25
C TYR A 212 13.39 -14.10 9.97
N ASN A 213 12.92 -15.35 10.03
CA ASN A 213 13.69 -16.45 10.60
C ASN A 213 15.01 -16.66 9.86
N TYR A 214 14.99 -16.66 8.51
CA TYR A 214 16.22 -16.78 7.73
C TYR A 214 17.12 -15.56 7.88
N THR A 215 16.56 -14.35 8.00
CA THR A 215 17.34 -13.14 8.26
C THR A 215 18.07 -13.21 9.60
N TYR A 216 17.39 -13.63 10.67
CA TYR A 216 18.03 -13.82 11.97
C TYR A 216 19.08 -14.94 11.93
N ALA A 217 18.82 -16.04 11.21
CA ALA A 217 19.80 -17.10 11.03
C ALA A 217 21.07 -16.59 10.30
N MET A 218 20.90 -15.78 9.26
CA MET A 218 22.00 -15.18 8.49
C MET A 218 22.83 -14.23 9.35
N ILE A 219 22.19 -13.32 10.10
CA ILE A 219 22.89 -12.45 11.06
C ILE A 219 23.60 -13.29 12.14
N GLY A 220 22.98 -14.38 12.60
CA GLY A 220 23.57 -15.34 13.53
C GLY A 220 24.86 -15.97 12.98
N CYS A 221 24.88 -16.39 11.71
CA CYS A 221 26.09 -16.90 11.05
C CYS A 221 27.23 -15.87 11.08
N VAL A 222 26.94 -14.60 10.77
CA VAL A 222 27.95 -13.52 10.77
C VAL A 222 28.49 -13.27 12.18
N LEU A 223 27.63 -13.25 13.20
CA LEU A 223 28.04 -13.10 14.59
C LEU A 223 28.93 -14.27 15.03
N LEU A 224 28.61 -15.50 14.63
CA LEU A 224 29.46 -16.66 14.90
C LEU A 224 30.85 -16.51 14.27
N VAL A 225 30.95 -16.03 13.03
CA VAL A 225 32.24 -15.77 12.37
C VAL A 225 33.04 -14.71 13.14
N LEU A 226 32.39 -13.65 13.63
CA LEU A 226 33.04 -12.64 14.48
C LEU A 226 33.50 -13.22 15.83
N CYS A 227 32.71 -14.10 16.45
CA CYS A 227 33.11 -14.81 17.67
C CYS A 227 34.35 -15.70 17.43
N VAL A 228 34.41 -16.41 16.30
CA VAL A 228 35.60 -17.20 15.91
C VAL A 228 36.83 -16.29 15.77
N TRP A 229 36.68 -15.09 15.19
CA TRP A 229 37.75 -14.09 15.13
C TRP A 229 38.28 -13.69 16.51
N LEU A 230 37.40 -13.49 17.49
CA LEU A 230 37.79 -13.13 18.86
C LEU A 230 38.54 -14.29 19.56
N LEU A 231 38.04 -15.52 19.43
CA LEU A 231 38.66 -16.70 20.02
C LEU A 231 40.03 -17.00 19.41
N MET A 232 40.17 -16.81 18.10
CA MET A 232 41.40 -17.11 17.36
C MET A 232 42.40 -15.94 17.28
N ARG A 233 42.19 -14.87 18.05
CA ARG A 233 43.06 -13.68 18.06
C ARG A 233 44.54 -14.00 18.31
N LYS A 234 44.84 -15.05 19.08
CA LYS A 234 46.22 -15.47 19.44
C LYS A 234 46.91 -16.37 18.39
N GLN A 235 46.19 -16.89 17.39
CA GLN A 235 46.71 -17.87 16.43
C GLN A 235 47.01 -17.25 15.05
N VAL A 236 48.20 -16.66 14.90
CA VAL A 236 48.61 -15.89 13.70
C VAL A 236 48.59 -16.70 12.39
N GLY A 237 48.81 -18.03 12.47
CA GLY A 237 48.84 -18.91 11.29
C GLY A 237 47.49 -19.12 10.59
N LEU A 238 46.37 -18.92 11.28
CA LEU A 238 45.01 -19.15 10.76
C LEU A 238 44.36 -17.88 10.18
N HIS A 239 44.97 -16.70 10.41
CA HIS A 239 44.36 -15.41 10.10
C HIS A 239 44.16 -15.19 8.59
N ASN A 240 45.03 -15.71 7.73
CA ASN A 240 44.87 -15.57 6.27
C ASN A 240 43.60 -16.29 5.79
N THR A 241 43.46 -17.57 6.17
CA THR A 241 42.33 -18.41 5.79
C THR A 241 41.02 -17.87 6.36
N LEU A 242 41.02 -17.51 7.64
CA LEU A 242 39.85 -16.93 8.31
C LEU A 242 39.39 -15.64 7.63
N TYR A 243 40.33 -14.77 7.23
CA TYR A 243 40.00 -13.52 6.54
C TYR A 243 39.43 -13.74 5.13
N ILE A 244 40.00 -14.64 4.34
CA ILE A 244 39.48 -14.94 2.99
C ILE A 244 38.06 -15.51 3.09
N LEU A 245 37.81 -16.44 4.00
CA LEU A 245 36.46 -16.96 4.24
C LEU A 245 35.53 -15.85 4.70
N SER A 246 35.97 -15.00 5.63
CA SER A 246 35.19 -13.85 6.11
C SER A 246 34.81 -12.87 5.00
N LEU A 247 35.67 -12.67 3.98
CA LEU A 247 35.33 -11.90 2.79
C LEU A 247 34.22 -12.57 1.98
N LEU A 248 34.18 -13.89 1.87
CA LEU A 248 33.09 -14.58 1.18
C LEU A 248 31.75 -14.39 1.90
N PHE A 249 31.72 -14.43 3.23
CA PHE A 249 30.52 -14.08 4.02
C PHE A 249 30.05 -12.66 3.71
N ALA A 250 30.97 -11.69 3.71
CA ALA A 250 30.65 -10.31 3.35
C ALA A 250 30.07 -10.19 1.94
N PHE A 251 30.50 -11.04 1.01
CA PHE A 251 30.07 -10.97 -0.39
C PHE A 251 28.64 -11.50 -0.53
N VAL A 252 28.34 -12.60 0.17
CA VAL A 252 26.99 -13.16 0.26
C VAL A 252 26.04 -12.15 0.91
N LEU A 253 26.43 -11.51 2.02
CA LEU A 253 25.62 -10.47 2.66
C LEU A 253 25.34 -9.28 1.72
N LEU A 254 26.36 -8.81 0.99
CA LEU A 254 26.20 -7.73 0.03
C LEU A 254 25.19 -8.11 -1.06
N LEU A 255 25.36 -9.29 -1.68
CA LEU A 255 24.51 -9.76 -2.77
C LEU A 255 23.05 -9.90 -2.31
N VAL A 256 22.83 -10.48 -1.13
CA VAL A 256 21.48 -10.63 -0.58
C VAL A 256 20.91 -9.28 -0.17
N GLY A 257 21.70 -8.41 0.46
CA GLY A 257 21.27 -7.08 0.90
C GLY A 257 20.86 -6.15 -0.24
N ILE A 258 21.49 -6.27 -1.42
CA ILE A 258 21.12 -5.47 -2.59
C ILE A 258 19.93 -6.05 -3.37
N THR A 259 19.76 -7.38 -3.37
CA THR A 259 18.72 -8.07 -4.15
C THR A 259 17.40 -8.21 -3.39
N ALA A 260 17.44 -8.42 -2.07
CA ALA A 260 16.24 -8.50 -1.26
C ALA A 260 15.57 -7.12 -1.11
N THR A 261 14.26 -7.13 -0.90
CA THR A 261 13.46 -5.91 -0.71
C THR A 261 13.97 -5.19 0.54
N VAL A 262 14.21 -3.88 0.38
CA VAL A 262 14.78 -3.03 1.43
C VAL A 262 13.72 -2.15 2.05
N ILE A 263 12.81 -1.61 1.23
CA ILE A 263 11.74 -0.71 1.69
C ILE A 263 10.43 -1.07 1.02
N GLU A 264 9.36 -1.05 1.81
CA GLU A 264 7.98 -1.07 1.35
C GLU A 264 7.30 0.23 1.76
N VAL A 265 6.63 0.87 0.82
CA VAL A 265 5.80 2.06 1.03
C VAL A 265 4.37 1.66 0.75
N ASP A 266 3.50 1.74 1.76
CA ASP A 266 2.10 1.35 1.67
C ASP A 266 1.23 2.40 2.35
N ALA A 267 0.50 3.16 1.54
CA ALA A 267 -0.47 4.16 1.99
C ALA A 267 -1.87 3.73 1.54
N ARG A 268 -2.82 3.69 2.48
CA ARG A 268 -4.18 3.23 2.19
C ARG A 268 -5.25 3.94 3.02
N ILE A 269 -6.47 3.97 2.48
CA ILE A 269 -7.68 4.28 3.23
C ILE A 269 -8.25 2.94 3.72
N GLN A 270 -8.15 2.67 5.00
CA GLN A 270 -8.59 1.42 5.62
C GLN A 270 -10.12 1.26 5.54
N SER A 271 -10.85 2.35 5.81
CA SER A 271 -12.30 2.38 5.68
C SER A 271 -12.79 3.79 5.38
N LEU A 272 -13.62 3.94 4.36
CA LEU A 272 -14.43 5.13 4.12
C LEU A 272 -15.89 4.70 4.25
N ASN A 273 -16.53 5.12 5.35
CA ASN A 273 -17.96 4.90 5.56
C ASN A 273 -18.67 6.22 5.34
N PHE A 274 -19.73 6.20 4.54
CA PHE A 274 -20.64 7.33 4.40
C PHE A 274 -22.06 6.85 4.59
N THR A 275 -22.87 7.67 5.25
CA THR A 275 -24.28 7.36 5.49
C THR A 275 -25.13 8.10 4.46
N LEU A 276 -25.83 7.36 3.60
CA LEU A 276 -26.75 7.92 2.62
C LEU A 276 -28.12 7.24 2.78
N LEU A 277 -29.20 8.04 2.90
CA LEU A 277 -30.57 7.54 3.10
C LEU A 277 -30.71 6.58 4.30
N SER A 278 -29.95 6.86 5.38
CA SER A 278 -29.85 6.01 6.58
C SER A 278 -29.24 4.62 6.34
N GLU A 279 -28.65 4.36 5.18
CA GLU A 279 -27.80 3.19 4.92
C GLU A 279 -26.33 3.56 4.97
N LYS A 280 -25.52 2.67 5.53
CA LYS A 280 -24.07 2.83 5.62
C LYS A 280 -23.44 2.20 4.41
N LEU A 281 -22.85 3.03 3.56
CA LEU A 281 -22.03 2.59 2.45
C LEU A 281 -20.56 2.63 2.87
N ALA A 282 -19.87 1.52 2.70
CA ALA A 282 -18.48 1.37 3.10
C ALA A 282 -17.59 0.99 1.91
N PHE A 283 -16.46 1.68 1.77
CA PHE A 283 -15.32 1.28 0.97
C PHE A 283 -14.21 0.88 1.92
N THR A 284 -13.81 -0.38 1.90
CA THR A 284 -12.75 -0.90 2.74
C THR A 284 -11.48 -1.10 1.92
N ASN A 285 -10.33 -1.01 2.58
CA ASN A 285 -9.06 -1.48 2.05
C ASN A 285 -8.69 -0.86 0.68
N GLN A 286 -8.60 0.47 0.63
CA GLN A 286 -8.35 1.21 -0.61
C GLN A 286 -6.90 1.68 -0.66
N VAL A 287 -6.10 1.03 -1.50
CA VAL A 287 -4.67 1.32 -1.64
C VAL A 287 -4.48 2.58 -2.46
N LEU A 288 -3.86 3.60 -1.86
CA LEU A 288 -3.54 4.88 -2.50
C LEU A 288 -2.22 4.78 -3.23
N PHE A 289 -1.22 4.19 -2.58
CA PHE A 289 0.12 4.06 -3.13
C PHE A 289 0.80 2.84 -2.53
N PHE A 290 1.37 2.00 -3.39
CA PHE A 290 2.17 0.85 -2.99
C PHE A 290 3.43 0.76 -3.84
N GLN A 291 4.58 0.65 -3.19
CA GLN A 291 5.86 0.35 -3.83
C GLN A 291 6.68 -0.54 -2.89
N SER A 292 7.24 -1.62 -3.44
CA SER A 292 8.16 -2.51 -2.75
C SER A 292 9.40 -2.62 -3.61
N LYS A 293 10.58 -2.25 -3.09
CA LYS A 293 11.81 -2.23 -3.90
C LYS A 293 13.05 -2.69 -3.12
N SER A 294 13.93 -3.41 -3.81
CA SER A 294 15.31 -3.68 -3.43
C SER A 294 16.24 -2.57 -3.93
N ILE A 295 17.53 -2.61 -3.56
CA ILE A 295 18.51 -1.63 -4.08
C ILE A 295 18.67 -1.82 -5.59
N THR A 296 18.74 -3.06 -6.07
CA THR A 296 18.77 -3.34 -7.51
C THR A 296 17.50 -2.86 -8.20
N GLY A 297 16.33 -3.07 -7.58
CA GLY A 297 15.05 -2.58 -8.11
C GLY A 297 14.97 -1.05 -8.18
N ILE A 298 15.58 -0.33 -7.23
CA ILE A 298 15.70 1.13 -7.27
C ILE A 298 16.61 1.57 -8.43
N ILE A 299 17.77 0.92 -8.60
CA ILE A 299 18.71 1.21 -9.70
C ILE A 299 18.02 1.00 -11.06
N GLU A 300 17.39 -0.16 -11.26
CA GLU A 300 16.66 -0.49 -12.49
C GLU A 300 15.53 0.51 -12.74
N SER A 301 14.75 0.85 -11.72
CA SER A 301 13.66 1.82 -11.84
C SER A 301 14.14 3.24 -12.13
N LEU A 302 15.36 3.62 -11.76
CA LEU A 302 15.95 4.93 -12.07
C LEU A 302 16.52 4.97 -13.49
N ILE A 303 17.20 3.89 -13.92
CA ILE A 303 17.76 3.78 -15.27
C ILE A 303 16.66 3.64 -16.34
N ALA A 304 15.53 3.01 -16.00
CA ALA A 304 14.40 2.90 -16.91
C ALA A 304 13.66 4.22 -17.14
N GLN A 305 13.91 5.26 -16.34
CA GLN A 305 13.27 6.56 -16.53
C GLN A 305 13.86 7.28 -17.74
N PRO A 306 13.04 8.01 -18.53
CA PRO A 306 13.51 8.76 -19.68
C PRO A 306 14.33 10.01 -19.32
N LYS A 307 14.38 10.39 -18.03
CA LYS A 307 15.06 11.59 -17.56
C LYS A 307 16.55 11.33 -17.36
N PHE A 308 17.41 12.15 -17.98
CA PHE A 308 18.86 12.03 -17.87
C PHE A 308 19.35 12.05 -16.41
N ASP A 309 18.81 12.95 -15.58
CA ASP A 309 19.19 13.07 -14.17
C ASP A 309 18.94 11.77 -13.39
N ALA A 310 17.81 11.10 -13.65
CA ALA A 310 17.46 9.85 -12.99
C ALA A 310 18.41 8.71 -13.40
N ILE A 311 18.72 8.62 -14.69
CA ILE A 311 19.67 7.62 -15.21
C ILE A 311 21.04 7.82 -14.59
N LEU A 312 21.53 9.06 -14.52
CA LEU A 312 22.83 9.38 -13.93
C LEU A 312 22.88 8.95 -12.46
N VAL A 313 21.84 9.29 -11.67
CA VAL A 313 21.75 8.87 -10.26
C VAL A 313 21.73 7.35 -10.14
N GLY A 314 20.98 6.64 -10.98
CA GLY A 314 20.95 5.17 -10.99
C GLY A 314 22.33 4.54 -11.26
N ILE A 315 23.06 5.05 -12.25
CA ILE A 315 24.44 4.61 -12.56
C ILE A 315 25.37 4.92 -11.38
N LEU A 316 25.21 6.08 -10.74
CA LEU A 316 26.02 6.49 -9.60
C LEU A 316 25.83 5.53 -8.41
N ILE A 317 24.58 5.19 -8.09
CA ILE A 317 24.25 4.22 -7.03
C ILE A 317 24.84 2.85 -7.37
N LEU A 318 24.68 2.36 -8.61
CA LEU A 318 25.27 1.10 -9.04
C LEU A 318 26.80 1.09 -8.84
N LEU A 319 27.46 2.19 -9.22
CA LEU A 319 28.91 2.32 -9.10
C LEU A 319 29.34 2.32 -7.63
N PHE A 320 28.80 3.20 -6.80
CA PHE A 320 29.28 3.42 -5.43
C PHE A 320 28.76 2.41 -4.40
N VAL A 321 27.57 1.84 -4.59
CA VAL A 321 26.91 0.94 -3.61
C VAL A 321 27.09 -0.53 -3.96
N VAL A 322 27.39 -0.86 -5.23
CA VAL A 322 27.54 -2.27 -5.67
C VAL A 322 28.94 -2.52 -6.20
N ILE A 323 29.35 -1.81 -7.25
CA ILE A 323 30.60 -2.10 -7.97
C ILE A 323 31.83 -1.84 -7.08
N LEU A 324 31.94 -0.65 -6.47
CA LEU A 324 33.09 -0.32 -5.64
C LEU A 324 33.26 -1.25 -4.41
N PRO A 325 32.20 -1.58 -3.65
CA PRO A 325 32.26 -2.61 -2.63
C PRO A 325 32.82 -3.94 -3.11
N VAL A 326 32.35 -4.45 -4.25
CA VAL A 326 32.83 -5.72 -4.82
C VAL A 326 34.31 -5.61 -5.20
N LEU A 327 34.72 -4.56 -5.91
CA LEU A 327 36.12 -4.35 -6.28
C LEU A 327 37.03 -4.27 -5.05
N ARG A 328 36.57 -3.59 -3.99
CA ARG A 328 37.30 -3.47 -2.72
C ARG A 328 37.50 -4.82 -2.07
N MET A 329 36.47 -5.67 -2.05
CA MET A 329 36.56 -7.02 -1.49
C MET A 329 37.52 -7.91 -2.28
N VAL A 330 37.46 -7.84 -3.61
CA VAL A 330 38.41 -8.54 -4.50
C VAL A 330 39.84 -8.07 -4.24
N GLY A 331 40.07 -6.75 -4.14
CA GLY A 331 41.38 -6.17 -3.83
C GLY A 331 41.95 -6.67 -2.50
N LYS A 332 41.13 -6.71 -1.44
CA LYS A 332 41.50 -7.26 -0.13
C LYS A 332 41.85 -8.76 -0.21
N GLY A 333 41.11 -9.54 -1.01
CA GLY A 333 41.39 -10.95 -1.23
C GLY A 333 42.73 -11.17 -1.94
N ILE A 334 42.99 -10.42 -3.02
CA ILE A 334 44.24 -10.49 -3.80
C ILE A 334 45.45 -10.13 -2.93
N LEU A 335 45.35 -9.07 -2.11
CA LEU A 335 46.43 -8.63 -1.23
C LEU A 335 46.89 -9.73 -0.25
N ILE A 336 45.95 -10.53 0.26
CA ILE A 336 46.22 -11.57 1.27
C ILE A 336 46.70 -12.87 0.62
N TRP A 337 46.20 -13.20 -0.56
CA TRP A 337 46.65 -14.36 -1.32
C TRP A 337 48.05 -14.13 -1.88
N GLY A 338 48.28 -12.97 -2.50
CA GLY A 338 49.45 -12.67 -3.31
C GLY A 338 50.73 -12.30 -2.56
N LYS A 339 50.92 -12.78 -1.30
CA LYS A 339 52.04 -12.49 -0.38
C LYS A 339 53.25 -11.81 -1.08
N ASP A 340 53.53 -10.58 -0.65
CA ASP A 340 54.62 -9.66 -1.07
C ASP A 340 54.63 -9.22 -2.54
N LYS A 341 54.45 -10.10 -3.53
CA LYS A 341 54.50 -9.72 -4.97
C LYS A 341 53.37 -8.81 -5.43
N TYR A 342 52.16 -8.99 -4.92
CA TYR A 342 51.00 -8.17 -5.29
C TYR A 342 50.75 -7.02 -4.31
N ALA A 343 51.43 -7.01 -3.17
CA ALA A 343 51.35 -5.94 -2.18
C ALA A 343 52.07 -4.66 -2.64
N GLU A 344 53.05 -4.78 -3.54
CA GLU A 344 53.76 -3.64 -4.13
C GLU A 344 52.99 -2.95 -5.27
N ASN A 345 52.00 -3.62 -5.86
CA ASN A 345 51.24 -3.04 -6.96
C ASN A 345 50.29 -1.94 -6.44
N LYS A 346 50.56 -0.70 -6.84
CA LYS A 346 49.80 0.49 -6.45
C LYS A 346 48.30 0.34 -6.71
N ILE A 347 47.91 -0.37 -7.78
CA ILE A 347 46.49 -0.58 -8.13
C ILE A 347 45.79 -1.47 -7.10
N VAL A 348 46.40 -2.59 -6.70
CA VAL A 348 45.81 -3.53 -5.72
C VAL A 348 45.70 -2.85 -4.35
N ARG A 349 46.72 -2.09 -3.95
CA ARG A 349 46.72 -1.31 -2.71
C ARG A 349 45.66 -0.20 -2.72
N PHE A 350 45.49 0.48 -3.85
CA PHE A 350 44.43 1.48 -4.05
C PHE A 350 43.04 0.85 -3.93
N LEU A 351 42.79 -0.27 -4.62
CA LEU A 351 41.51 -0.99 -4.55
C LEU A 351 41.19 -1.47 -3.12
N ALA A 352 42.19 -1.97 -2.38
CA ALA A 352 41.98 -2.51 -1.04
C ALA A 352 41.76 -1.45 0.05
N PHE A 353 42.51 -0.33 0.00
CA PHE A 353 42.55 0.67 1.08
C PHE A 353 41.96 2.03 0.71
N ASP A 354 42.27 2.57 -0.47
CA ASP A 354 41.84 3.92 -0.84
C ASP A 354 40.42 3.97 -1.40
N LEU A 355 39.97 2.88 -2.06
CA LEU A 355 38.60 2.73 -2.54
C LEU A 355 37.56 2.75 -1.40
N SER A 356 38.00 2.49 -0.17
CA SER A 356 37.17 2.57 1.04
C SER A 356 36.58 3.96 1.27
N LYS A 357 37.21 5.03 0.76
CA LYS A 357 36.71 6.40 0.94
C LYS A 357 35.55 6.72 0.00
N TRP A 358 35.42 5.93 -1.08
CA TRP A 358 34.42 6.12 -2.13
C TRP A 358 33.26 5.15 -1.99
N ASP A 359 33.45 4.03 -1.31
CA ASP A 359 32.38 3.10 -0.93
C ASP A 359 31.31 3.83 -0.09
N MET A 360 30.12 4.01 -0.67
CA MET A 360 28.98 4.72 -0.06
C MET A 360 27.90 3.77 0.47
N ALA A 361 28.24 2.51 0.73
CA ALA A 361 27.25 1.55 1.25
C ALA A 361 26.66 2.01 2.60
N ASP A 362 27.47 2.63 3.46
CA ASP A 362 27.03 3.23 4.73
C ASP A 362 26.09 4.42 4.53
N VAL A 363 26.42 5.33 3.61
CA VAL A 363 25.57 6.47 3.23
C VAL A 363 24.23 5.99 2.68
N MET A 364 24.23 4.91 1.89
CA MET A 364 22.99 4.32 1.36
C MET A 364 22.08 3.79 2.49
N VAL A 365 22.63 3.11 3.51
CA VAL A 365 21.86 2.67 4.68
C VAL A 365 21.19 3.85 5.37
N VAL A 366 21.92 4.95 5.59
CA VAL A 366 21.38 6.17 6.20
C VAL A 366 20.32 6.81 5.27
N GLY A 367 20.57 6.83 3.96
CA GLY A 367 19.66 7.38 2.96
C GLY A 367 18.32 6.64 2.92
N ILE A 368 18.34 5.31 2.97
CA ILE A 368 17.13 4.48 3.07
C ILE A 368 16.39 4.77 4.38
N ALA A 369 17.10 4.86 5.51
CA ALA A 369 16.48 5.16 6.80
C ALA A 369 15.84 6.55 6.83
N MET A 370 16.52 7.57 6.29
CA MET A 370 15.99 8.93 6.16
C MET A 370 14.79 8.97 5.22
N THR A 371 14.82 8.19 4.14
CA THR A 371 13.67 8.04 3.23
C THR A 371 12.49 7.41 3.95
N TYR A 372 12.70 6.35 4.73
CA TYR A 372 11.67 5.72 5.55
C TYR A 372 11.07 6.71 6.56
N ILE A 373 11.89 7.43 7.32
CA ILE A 373 11.43 8.43 8.31
C ILE A 373 10.67 9.56 7.61
N GLY A 374 11.21 10.07 6.51
CA GLY A 374 10.62 11.17 5.74
C GLY A 374 9.28 10.79 5.11
N LEU A 375 9.21 9.65 4.41
CA LEU A 375 7.96 9.13 3.85
C LEU A 375 6.95 8.84 4.94
N ASN A 376 7.36 8.22 6.05
CA ASN A 376 6.45 7.94 7.15
C ASN A 376 5.86 9.23 7.75
N GLY A 377 6.69 10.27 7.93
CA GLY A 377 6.23 11.57 8.42
C GLY A 377 5.29 12.28 7.46
N ILE A 378 5.65 12.36 6.17
CA ILE A 378 4.87 13.06 5.15
C ILE A 378 3.57 12.31 4.86
N ILE A 379 3.63 11.00 4.62
CA ILE A 379 2.43 10.20 4.32
C ILE A 379 1.48 10.24 5.50
N LYS A 380 1.96 10.09 6.74
CA LYS A 380 1.10 10.17 7.92
C LYS A 380 0.43 11.54 8.07
N SER A 381 1.14 12.65 7.83
CA SER A 381 0.54 13.98 7.94
C SER A 381 -0.52 14.22 6.85
N GLN A 382 -0.23 13.82 5.60
CA GLN A 382 -1.17 13.92 4.48
C GLN A 382 -2.36 12.97 4.62
N LEU A 383 -2.18 11.79 5.23
CA LEU A 383 -3.28 10.86 5.51
C LEU A 383 -4.13 11.32 6.70
N SER A 384 -3.55 12.00 7.68
CA SER A 384 -4.27 12.50 8.85
C SER A 384 -5.27 13.60 8.50
N SER A 385 -4.96 14.43 7.49
CA SER A 385 -5.91 15.44 6.99
C SER A 385 -7.11 14.82 6.28
N LEU A 386 -6.98 13.58 5.79
CA LEU A 386 -8.06 12.80 5.18
C LEU A 386 -8.88 12.00 6.20
N ASN A 387 -8.45 11.95 7.47
CA ASN A 387 -9.16 11.25 8.54
C ASN A 387 -10.29 12.15 9.07
N ILE A 388 -11.45 12.03 8.43
CA ILE A 388 -12.65 12.79 8.79
C ILE A 388 -13.50 11.93 9.71
N LYS A 389 -13.97 12.51 10.83
CA LYS A 389 -14.90 11.86 11.76
C LYS A 389 -16.13 12.73 11.93
N GLU A 390 -16.99 12.69 10.92
CA GLU A 390 -18.27 13.39 10.91
C GLU A 390 -19.42 12.38 10.99
N GLU A 391 -20.60 12.83 11.42
CA GLU A 391 -21.78 11.96 11.61
C GLU A 391 -22.21 11.24 10.31
N LEU A 392 -21.96 11.85 9.16
CA LEU A 392 -22.34 11.34 7.84
C LEU A 392 -21.17 10.76 7.02
N LEU A 393 -19.92 11.01 7.43
CA LEU A 393 -18.71 10.55 6.74
C LEU A 393 -17.60 10.25 7.76
N SER A 394 -17.16 9.00 7.80
CA SER A 394 -16.02 8.57 8.60
C SER A 394 -14.96 7.93 7.69
N THR A 395 -13.74 8.45 7.73
CA THR A 395 -12.62 7.93 6.93
C THR A 395 -11.46 7.57 7.86
N VAL A 396 -10.93 6.35 7.76
CA VAL A 396 -9.75 5.89 8.50
C VAL A 396 -8.65 5.61 7.50
N THR A 397 -7.51 6.27 7.68
CA THR A 397 -6.31 6.10 6.85
C THR A 397 -5.19 5.43 7.64
N GLU A 398 -4.36 4.64 6.96
CA GLU A 398 -3.25 3.91 7.56
C GLU A 398 -1.99 4.03 6.71
N ASN A 399 -0.83 4.13 7.38
CA ASN A 399 0.48 4.09 6.75
C ASN A 399 1.23 2.85 7.23
N ASN A 400 1.40 1.88 6.33
CA ASN A 400 2.08 0.61 6.57
C ASN A 400 3.48 0.57 5.95
N THR A 401 4.06 1.75 5.68
CA THR A 401 5.46 1.87 5.25
C THR A 401 6.37 1.18 6.27
N SER A 402 7.27 0.33 5.80
CA SER A 402 8.14 -0.49 6.65
C SER A 402 9.49 -0.77 5.99
N LEU A 403 10.51 -0.96 6.84
CA LEU A 403 11.81 -1.48 6.42
C LEU A 403 11.73 -3.01 6.36
N GLN A 404 12.16 -3.57 5.23
CA GLN A 404 12.11 -5.00 4.97
C GLN A 404 13.45 -5.68 5.30
N PRO A 405 13.48 -7.02 5.38
CA PRO A 405 14.69 -7.75 5.75
C PRO A 405 15.95 -7.48 4.93
N GLY A 406 15.83 -7.07 3.67
CA GLY A 406 16.99 -6.65 2.87
C GLY A 406 17.74 -5.47 3.48
N TYR A 407 17.03 -4.53 4.11
CA TYR A 407 17.65 -3.40 4.82
C TYR A 407 18.55 -3.87 5.96
N TYR A 408 18.05 -4.76 6.82
CA TYR A 408 18.79 -5.25 7.98
C TYR A 408 20.01 -6.09 7.57
N ILE A 409 19.89 -6.88 6.48
CA ILE A 409 21.01 -7.66 5.93
C ILE A 409 22.08 -6.72 5.34
N PHE A 410 21.67 -5.68 4.62
CA PHE A 410 22.59 -4.70 4.06
C PHE A 410 23.30 -3.87 5.16
N LEU A 411 22.57 -3.50 6.22
CA LEU A 411 23.18 -2.89 7.41
C LEU A 411 24.21 -3.83 8.07
N ALA A 412 23.87 -5.12 8.22
CA ALA A 412 24.79 -6.11 8.77
C ALA A 412 26.05 -6.25 7.91
N TYR A 413 25.92 -6.22 6.57
CA TYR A 413 27.05 -6.16 5.65
C TYR A 413 27.94 -4.95 5.93
N VAL A 414 27.39 -3.74 6.01
CA VAL A 414 28.17 -2.49 6.20
C VAL A 414 28.97 -2.55 7.51
N VAL A 415 28.32 -2.98 8.60
CA VAL A 415 28.96 -3.13 9.90
C VAL A 415 30.07 -4.18 9.83
N TYR A 416 29.78 -5.35 9.26
CA TYR A 416 30.71 -6.46 9.15
C TYR A 416 31.93 -6.12 8.28
N ALA A 417 31.72 -5.49 7.11
CA ALA A 417 32.77 -5.05 6.21
C ALA A 417 33.67 -3.97 6.85
N SER A 418 33.09 -3.09 7.67
CA SER A 418 33.84 -2.10 8.46
C SER A 418 34.75 -2.77 9.49
N VAL A 419 34.23 -3.76 10.24
CA VAL A 419 35.01 -4.55 11.20
C VAL A 419 36.16 -5.29 10.52
N LEU A 420 35.91 -5.96 9.39
CA LEU A 420 36.97 -6.64 8.61
C LEU A 420 38.06 -5.68 8.15
N SER A 421 37.70 -4.45 7.77
CA SER A 421 38.66 -3.43 7.36
C SER A 421 39.60 -3.01 8.48
N ILE A 422 39.08 -2.87 9.70
CA ILE A 422 39.88 -2.56 10.90
C ILE A 422 40.85 -3.69 11.21
N ILE A 423 40.39 -4.94 11.13
CA ILE A 423 41.21 -6.14 11.36
C ILE A 423 42.37 -6.20 10.37
N LEU A 424 42.13 -5.93 9.09
CA LEU A 424 43.18 -5.92 8.06
C LEU A 424 44.23 -4.83 8.32
N LYS A 425 43.78 -3.61 8.63
CA LYS A 425 44.68 -2.47 8.87
C LYS A 425 45.61 -2.72 10.05
N HIS A 426 45.11 -3.35 11.12
CA HIS A 426 45.93 -3.69 12.28
C HIS A 426 47.01 -4.74 11.96
N LYS A 427 46.76 -5.61 10.98
CA LYS A 427 47.70 -6.65 10.56
C LYS A 427 48.79 -6.13 9.62
N THR A 428 48.47 -5.18 8.74
CA THR A 428 49.43 -4.61 7.78
C THR A 428 50.24 -3.43 8.31
N SER A 429 49.88 -2.90 9.49
CA SER A 429 50.61 -1.81 10.17
C SER A 429 51.67 -2.29 11.17
N LYS A 430 51.74 -3.61 11.41
CA LYS A 430 52.88 -4.28 12.06
C LYS A 430 53.72 -4.93 10.99
#